data_AF-A0AA82N881-F1
#
_entry.id   AF-A0AA82N881-F1
#
_cell.length_a   1.000
_cell.length_b   1.000
_cell.length_c   1.000
_cell.angle_alpha   90.00
_cell.angle_beta   90.00
_cell.angle_gamma   90.00
#
_symmetry.space_group_name_H-M   'P 1'
#
loop_
_entity.id
_entity.type
_entity.pdbx_description
1 polymer ?
#
loop_
_entity_poly.entity_id
_entity_poly.type
_entity_poly.pdbx_seq_one_letter_code
_entity_poly.pdbx_strand_id
1 'polypeptide(L)'
;MLGTSKDSQVEASLESRLNKLDEVERKISLIIQHAGSALEELSKDKPTVKQVESCTHNFRTVIKEVETEMNSHINYLSHISAGLPYEGCTYDKAIDLYQTLDQLVAAKRRLDSCL
;
A
#
# COMPACT_ATOMS: atom_id res chain seq x y z
N MET A 1 -17.07 -26.24 -2.07
CA MET A 1 -15.86 -26.23 -1.21
C MET A 1 -14.63 -25.79 -2.02
N LEU A 2 -14.60 -24.57 -2.58
CA LEU A 2 -13.51 -24.12 -3.47
C LEU A 2 -13.03 -22.67 -3.18
N GLY A 3 -13.17 -22.19 -1.94
CA GLY A 3 -12.84 -20.80 -1.55
C GLY A 3 -11.55 -20.62 -0.75
N THR A 4 -11.04 -21.65 -0.08
CA THR A 4 -10.07 -21.46 1.02
C THR A 4 -8.66 -21.03 0.57
N SER A 5 -8.16 -21.46 -0.59
CA SER A 5 -6.77 -21.17 -0.98
C SER A 5 -6.51 -19.75 -1.47
N LYS A 6 -7.51 -19.07 -2.06
CA LYS A 6 -7.33 -17.70 -2.57
C LYS A 6 -7.42 -16.67 -1.45
N ASP A 7 -8.32 -16.89 -0.49
CA ASP A 7 -8.48 -15.99 0.66
C ASP A 7 -7.20 -15.96 1.50
N SER A 8 -6.56 -17.12 1.76
CA SER A 8 -5.28 -17.17 2.46
C SER A 8 -4.13 -16.45 1.73
N GLN A 9 -4.14 -16.44 0.39
CA GLN A 9 -3.12 -15.72 -0.39
C GLN A 9 -3.32 -14.20 -0.33
N VAL A 10 -4.58 -13.75 -0.34
CA VAL A 10 -4.92 -12.32 -0.20
C VAL A 10 -4.59 -11.85 1.20
N GLU A 11 -4.92 -12.63 2.23
CA GLU A 11 -4.56 -12.32 3.62
C GLU A 11 -3.04 -12.25 3.81
N ALA A 12 -2.28 -13.19 3.26
CA ALA A 12 -0.82 -13.16 3.31
C ALA A 12 -0.23 -11.92 2.59
N SER A 13 -0.85 -11.49 1.49
CA SER A 13 -0.44 -10.27 0.78
C SER A 13 -0.77 -9.02 1.60
N LEU A 14 -1.96 -8.96 2.20
CA LEU A 14 -2.36 -7.86 3.08
C LEU A 14 -1.43 -7.75 4.29
N GLU A 15 -1.17 -8.86 4.97
CA GLU A 15 -0.26 -8.92 6.12
C GLU A 15 1.15 -8.45 5.73
N SER A 16 1.68 -8.92 4.59
CA SER A 16 2.96 -8.46 4.05
C SER A 16 2.98 -6.95 3.79
N ARG A 17 1.88 -6.39 3.29
CA ARG A 17 1.75 -4.94 3.04
C ARG A 17 1.61 -4.13 4.33
N LEU A 18 0.93 -4.66 5.34
CA LEU A 18 0.85 -4.03 6.67
C LEU A 18 2.24 -4.02 7.34
N ASN A 19 2.95 -5.15 7.30
CA ASN A 19 4.33 -5.23 7.83
C ASN A 19 5.28 -4.23 7.15
N LYS A 20 5.08 -3.96 5.85
CA LYS A 20 5.83 -2.91 5.14
C LYS A 20 5.49 -1.50 5.61
N LEU A 21 4.23 -1.22 5.95
CA LEU A 21 3.83 0.06 6.53
C LEU A 21 4.43 0.24 7.94
N ASP A 22 4.49 -0.81 8.75
CA ASP A 22 5.16 -0.78 10.05
C ASP A 22 6.66 -0.50 9.89
N GLU A 23 7.29 -1.09 8.86
CA GLU A 23 8.68 -0.80 8.51
C GLU A 23 8.88 0.65 8.04
N VAL A 24 7.92 1.22 7.30
CA VAL A 24 7.93 2.66 6.94
C VAL A 24 7.87 3.53 8.20
N GLU A 25 7.00 3.21 9.16
CA GLU A 25 6.91 3.94 10.43
C GLU A 25 8.23 3.88 11.22
N ARG A 26 8.85 2.70 11.28
CA ARG A 26 10.17 2.51 11.89
C ARG A 26 11.24 3.36 11.19
N LYS A 27 11.22 3.43 9.86
CA LYS A 27 12.14 4.26 9.08
C LYS A 27 11.90 5.76 9.29
N ILE A 28 10.65 6.21 9.48
CA ILE A 28 10.35 7.61 9.84
C ILE A 28 11.02 7.97 11.18
N SER A 29 11.00 7.06 12.16
CA SER A 29 11.73 7.27 13.42
C SER A 29 13.24 7.38 13.21
N LEU A 30 13.83 6.58 12.30
CA LEU A 30 15.24 6.68 11.93
C LEU A 30 15.58 8.01 11.23
N ILE A 31 14.68 8.54 10.39
CA ILE A 31 14.86 9.86 9.76
C ILE A 31 15.00 10.94 10.84
N ILE A 32 14.12 10.94 11.83
CA ILE A 32 14.16 11.89 12.95
C ILE A 32 15.47 11.72 13.73
N GLN A 33 15.88 10.47 13.99
CA GLN A 33 17.15 10.20 14.69
C GLN A 33 18.36 10.73 13.93
N HIS A 34 18.48 10.46 12.62
CA HIS A 34 19.60 10.94 11.82
C HIS A 34 19.64 12.47 11.70
N ALA A 35 18.48 13.12 11.58
CA ALA A 35 18.38 14.57 11.62
C ALA A 35 18.81 15.12 13.00
N GLY A 36 18.33 14.50 14.09
CA GLY A 36 18.70 14.85 15.45
C GLY A 36 20.20 14.74 15.69
N SER A 37 20.83 13.63 15.30
CA SER A 37 22.29 13.44 15.42
C SER A 37 23.09 14.44 14.60
N ALA A 38 22.63 14.80 13.40
CA ALA A 38 23.29 15.83 12.59
C ALA A 38 23.23 17.22 13.27
N LEU A 39 22.07 17.58 13.81
CA LEU A 39 21.87 18.84 14.54
C LEU A 39 22.63 18.88 15.86
N GLU A 40 22.67 17.77 16.59
CA GLU A 40 23.44 17.61 17.83
C GLU A 40 24.93 17.82 17.57
N GLU A 41 25.47 17.19 16.52
CA GLU A 41 26.88 17.39 16.13
C GLU A 41 27.18 18.84 15.73
N LEU A 42 26.28 19.47 14.98
CA LEU A 42 26.39 20.88 14.59
C LEU A 42 26.31 21.85 15.77
N SER A 43 25.71 21.45 16.88
CA SER A 43 25.58 22.27 18.10
C SER A 43 26.83 22.28 19.00
N LYS A 44 27.83 21.43 18.71
CA LYS A 44 29.09 21.38 19.47
C LYS A 44 29.97 22.59 19.15
N ASP A 45 30.84 22.99 20.09
CA ASP A 45 31.83 24.07 19.86
C ASP A 45 32.79 23.78 18.68
N LYS A 46 33.08 22.49 18.44
CA LYS A 46 33.90 22.00 17.33
C LYS A 46 33.20 20.84 16.62
N PRO A 47 32.27 21.11 15.70
CA PRO A 47 31.56 20.07 14.96
C PRO A 47 32.50 19.23 14.10
N THR A 48 32.30 17.92 14.09
CA THR A 48 33.03 17.00 13.21
C THR A 48 32.30 16.90 11.87
N VAL A 49 32.82 17.60 10.86
CA VAL A 49 32.23 17.66 9.51
C VAL A 49 31.89 16.27 8.95
N LYS A 50 32.80 15.29 9.09
CA LYS A 50 32.57 13.91 8.61
C LYS A 50 31.36 13.23 9.27
N GLN A 51 31.11 13.51 10.55
CA GLN A 51 29.95 12.95 11.28
C GLN A 51 28.66 13.61 10.82
N VAL A 52 28.66 14.94 10.64
CA VAL A 52 27.52 15.68 10.08
C VAL A 52 27.19 15.18 8.68
N GLU A 53 28.19 15.02 7.81
CA GLU A 53 28.03 14.50 6.45
C GLU A 53 27.46 13.09 6.44
N SER A 54 27.96 12.21 7.32
CA SER A 54 27.47 10.84 7.46
C SER A 54 26.00 10.80 7.94
N CYS A 55 25.65 11.56 8.98
CA CYS A 55 24.27 11.64 9.47
C CYS A 55 23.34 12.21 8.41
N THR A 56 23.76 13.26 7.69
CA THR A 56 22.98 13.89 6.61
C THR A 56 22.85 12.97 5.39
N HIS A 57 23.87 12.15 5.11
CA HIS A 57 23.79 11.12 4.07
C HIS A 57 22.75 10.05 4.45
N ASN A 58 22.83 9.50 5.66
CA ASN A 58 21.87 8.49 6.14
C ASN A 58 20.44 9.04 6.19
N PHE A 59 20.25 10.27 6.69
CA PHE A 59 18.97 10.97 6.66
C PHE A 59 18.35 11.00 5.26
N ARG A 60 19.14 11.41 4.24
CA ARG A 60 18.68 11.45 2.84
C ARG A 60 18.40 10.06 2.27
N THR A 61 19.20 9.06 2.62
CA THR A 61 19.00 7.68 2.16
C THR A 61 17.70 7.11 2.70
N VAL A 62 17.45 7.23 4.00
CA VAL A 62 16.22 6.71 4.61
C VAL A 62 14.97 7.45 4.10
N ILE A 63 15.05 8.77 3.86
CA ILE A 63 13.95 9.51 3.19
C ILE A 63 13.61 8.91 1.83
N LYS A 64 14.62 8.66 0.98
CA LYS A 64 14.38 8.08 -0.35
C LYS A 64 13.75 6.69 -0.28
N GLU A 65 14.15 5.88 0.70
CA GLU A 65 13.55 4.57 0.92
C GLU A 65 12.08 4.68 1.35
N VAL A 66 11.77 5.59 2.28
CA VAL A 66 10.40 5.86 2.72
C VAL A 66 9.55 6.39 1.57
N GLU A 67 10.04 7.35 0.79
CA GLU A 67 9.36 7.87 -0.39
C GLU A 67 9.07 6.77 -1.42
N THR A 68 10.04 5.88 -1.67
CA THR A 68 9.87 4.78 -2.62
C THR A 68 8.79 3.80 -2.17
N GLU A 69 8.80 3.40 -0.90
CA GLU A 69 7.78 2.46 -0.37
C GLU A 69 6.41 3.14 -0.28
N MET A 70 6.32 4.38 0.18
CA MET A 70 5.04 5.12 0.21
C MET A 70 4.45 5.29 -1.20
N ASN A 71 5.26 5.60 -2.21
CA ASN A 71 4.81 5.64 -3.59
C ASN A 71 4.32 4.27 -4.08
N SER A 72 4.98 3.18 -3.71
CA SER A 72 4.51 1.81 -3.98
C SER A 72 3.12 1.56 -3.38
N HIS A 73 2.90 1.95 -2.13
CA HIS A 73 1.58 1.85 -1.48
C HIS A 73 0.51 2.75 -2.13
N ILE A 74 0.85 3.97 -2.54
CA ILE A 74 -0.06 4.89 -3.25
C ILE A 74 -0.44 4.33 -4.62
N ASN A 75 0.53 3.80 -5.38
CA ASN A 75 0.29 3.18 -6.68
C ASN A 75 -0.62 1.96 -6.55
N TYR A 76 -0.36 1.12 -5.53
CA TYR A 76 -1.25 0.03 -5.14
C TYR A 76 -2.68 0.54 -4.90
N LEU A 77 -2.87 1.50 -3.99
CA LEU A 77 -4.21 2.01 -3.66
C LEU A 77 -4.92 2.63 -4.87
N SER A 78 -4.16 3.29 -5.75
CA SER A 78 -4.66 3.84 -7.02
C SER A 78 -5.18 2.73 -7.93
N HIS A 79 -4.46 1.60 -8.03
CA HIS A 79 -4.93 0.44 -8.77
C HIS A 79 -6.21 -0.18 -8.17
N ILE A 80 -6.38 -0.19 -6.82
CA ILE A 80 -7.56 -0.81 -6.18
C ILE A 80 -8.75 0.06 -6.55
N SER A 81 -8.56 1.36 -6.33
CA SER A 81 -9.60 2.37 -6.40
C SER A 81 -10.08 2.55 -7.83
N ALA A 82 -9.21 2.31 -8.82
CA ALA A 82 -9.57 2.27 -10.23
C ALA A 82 -10.41 1.03 -10.63
N GLY A 83 -10.64 0.09 -9.71
CA GLY A 83 -11.37 -1.15 -9.99
C GLY A 83 -10.61 -2.14 -10.87
N LEU A 84 -9.29 -1.97 -11.01
CA LEU A 84 -8.47 -2.91 -11.76
C LEU A 84 -8.36 -4.23 -10.97
N PRO A 85 -8.45 -5.40 -11.63
CA PRO A 85 -8.49 -6.69 -10.96
C PRO A 85 -7.13 -6.98 -10.32
N TYR A 86 -7.01 -6.73 -9.03
CA TYR A 86 -5.85 -7.16 -8.27
C TYR A 86 -6.22 -7.51 -6.81
N GLU A 87 -5.44 -8.41 -6.21
CA GLU A 87 -5.63 -8.98 -4.85
C GLU A 87 -7.07 -9.42 -4.53
N GLY A 88 -7.74 -10.02 -5.50
CA GLY A 88 -9.05 -10.61 -5.25
C GLY A 88 -10.13 -9.59 -4.90
N CYS A 89 -9.98 -8.32 -5.32
CA CYS A 89 -11.05 -7.33 -5.26
C CYS A 89 -12.35 -7.96 -5.75
N THR A 90 -13.26 -8.19 -4.81
CA THR A 90 -14.60 -8.73 -5.08
C THR A 90 -15.44 -7.75 -5.89
N TYR A 91 -14.95 -6.53 -6.11
CA TYR A 91 -15.60 -5.53 -6.94
C TYR A 91 -15.81 -6.01 -8.39
N ASP A 92 -14.82 -6.65 -9.01
CA ASP A 92 -14.96 -7.21 -10.36
C ASP A 92 -16.02 -8.32 -10.39
N LYS A 93 -15.95 -9.26 -9.41
CA LYS A 93 -16.97 -10.30 -9.22
C LYS A 93 -18.35 -9.73 -8.89
N ALA A 94 -18.41 -8.61 -8.17
CA ALA A 94 -19.65 -7.95 -7.81
C ALA A 94 -20.25 -7.27 -9.04
N ILE A 95 -19.43 -6.60 -9.88
CA ILE A 95 -19.86 -6.08 -11.17
C ILE A 95 -20.39 -7.21 -12.04
N ASP A 96 -19.64 -8.31 -12.18
CA ASP A 96 -20.06 -9.48 -12.97
C ASP A 96 -21.38 -10.08 -12.45
N LEU A 97 -21.53 -10.16 -11.12
CA LEU A 97 -22.78 -10.55 -10.48
C LEU A 97 -23.92 -9.57 -10.77
N TYR A 98 -23.70 -8.26 -10.68
CA TYR A 98 -24.71 -7.24 -10.99
C TYR A 98 -25.12 -7.26 -12.46
N GLN A 99 -24.16 -7.45 -13.38
CA GLN A 99 -24.42 -7.59 -14.80
C GLN A 99 -25.22 -8.87 -15.10
N THR A 100 -24.83 -9.99 -14.51
CA THR A 100 -25.57 -11.26 -14.62
C THR A 100 -26.97 -11.15 -14.02
N LEU A 101 -27.13 -10.42 -12.92
CA LEU A 101 -28.43 -10.14 -12.30
C LEU A 101 -29.32 -9.28 -13.22
N ASP A 102 -28.77 -8.26 -13.86
CA ASP A 102 -29.52 -7.43 -14.82
C ASP A 102 -29.99 -8.26 -16.02
N GLN A 103 -29.12 -9.12 -16.55
CA GLN A 103 -29.48 -10.09 -17.60
C GLN A 103 -30.60 -11.04 -17.14
N LEU A 104 -30.54 -11.54 -15.91
CA LEU A 104 -31.57 -12.41 -15.34
C LEU A 104 -32.91 -11.67 -15.17
N VAL A 105 -32.88 -10.43 -14.69
CA VAL A 105 -34.08 -9.57 -14.57
C VAL A 105 -34.68 -9.31 -15.96
N ALA A 106 -33.87 -9.04 -16.98
CA ALA A 106 -34.33 -8.87 -18.35
C ALA A 106 -34.98 -10.16 -18.90
N ALA A 107 -34.37 -11.32 -18.65
CA ALA A 107 -34.95 -12.62 -19.02
C ALA A 107 -36.29 -12.88 -18.34
N LYS A 108 -36.40 -12.57 -17.03
CA LYS A 108 -37.65 -12.67 -16.27
C LYS A 108 -38.74 -11.79 -16.86
N ARG A 109 -38.45 -10.51 -17.16
CA ARG A 109 -39.42 -9.58 -17.77
C ARG A 109 -39.96 -10.10 -19.12
N ARG A 110 -39.11 -10.75 -19.91
CA ARG A 110 -39.52 -11.36 -21.18
C ARG A 110 -40.47 -12.53 -20.96
N LEU A 111 -40.20 -13.39 -19.97
CA LEU A 111 -41.09 -14.50 -19.64
C LEU A 111 -42.45 -14.00 -19.13
N ASP A 112 -42.45 -13.00 -18.24
CA ASP A 112 -43.67 -12.37 -17.72
C ASP A 112 -44.52 -11.73 -18.85
N SER A 113 -43.92 -11.35 -19.98
CA SER A 113 -44.65 -10.82 -21.15
C SER A 113 -45.24 -11.87 -22.07
N CYS A 114 -44.86 -13.15 -21.93
CA CYS A 114 -45.35 -14.26 -22.75
C CYS A 114 -46.44 -15.09 -22.06
N LEU A 115 -46.63 -14.92 -20.75
CA LEU A 115 -47.67 -15.56 -19.92
C LEU A 115 -48.85 -14.61 -19.74
#